data_AF-A0A3D4W7A7-F1
#
_entry.id   AF-A0A3D4W7A7-F1
#
_cell.length_a   1.000
_cell.length_b   1.000
_cell.length_c   1.000
_cell.angle_alpha   90.00
_cell.angle_beta   90.00
_cell.angle_gamma   90.00
#
_symmetry.space_group_name_H-M   'P 1'
#
loop_
_entity.id
_entity.type
_entity.pdbx_description
1 polymer ?
#
loop_
_entity_poly.entity_id
_entity_poly.type
_entity_poly.pdbx_seq_one_letter_code
_entity_poly.pdbx_strand_id
1 'polypeptide(L)'
;FVPESKVPAEVLKVRNRSAILEADNRNNCEKIILYRKLVRLNRKSLNDCSPYPTAGMNDIVRFNVSNFIQKMDNPVVPLYAPGDNGVFEIVKGEKMYYINLVLQLKNEEQLDYKRYRIVLNRKGIREIEMF
;
A
#
# COMPACT_ATOMS: atom_id res chain seq x y z
N PHE A 1 5.02 -13.43 5.30
CA PHE A 1 4.74 -12.93 3.93
C PHE A 1 4.09 -14.04 3.12
N VAL A 2 3.24 -13.69 2.17
CA VAL A 2 2.53 -14.64 1.29
C VAL A 2 3.23 -14.69 -0.07
N PRO A 3 3.45 -15.87 -0.67
CA PRO A 3 3.99 -15.94 -2.02
C PRO A 3 2.97 -15.41 -3.03
N GLU A 4 3.46 -14.80 -4.10
CA GLU A 4 2.62 -14.22 -5.16
C GLU A 4 1.67 -15.24 -5.80
N SER A 5 2.09 -16.50 -5.94
CA SER A 5 1.25 -17.59 -6.47
C SER A 5 -0.01 -17.87 -5.64
N LYS A 6 -0.06 -17.42 -4.38
CA LYS A 6 -1.24 -17.54 -3.50
C LYS A 6 -2.11 -16.28 -3.50
N VAL A 7 -1.74 -15.25 -4.24
CA VAL A 7 -2.51 -14.02 -4.36
C VAL A 7 -3.48 -14.16 -5.55
N PRO A 8 -4.78 -13.84 -5.37
CA PRO A 8 -5.73 -13.88 -6.47
C PRO A 8 -5.29 -13.04 -7.66
N ALA A 9 -5.47 -13.56 -8.88
CA ALA A 9 -5.04 -12.88 -10.11
C ALA A 9 -5.69 -11.50 -10.28
N GLU A 10 -6.93 -11.32 -9.83
CA GLU A 10 -7.63 -10.03 -9.83
C GLU A 10 -6.91 -8.97 -8.99
N VAL A 11 -6.41 -9.35 -7.81
CA VAL A 11 -5.65 -8.46 -6.92
C VAL A 11 -4.33 -8.04 -7.59
N LEU A 12 -3.67 -8.97 -8.29
CA LEU A 12 -2.45 -8.66 -9.05
C LEU A 12 -2.72 -7.72 -10.22
N LYS A 13 -3.84 -7.92 -10.94
CA LYS A 13 -4.30 -7.01 -12.00
C LYS A 13 -4.59 -5.61 -11.46
N VAL A 14 -5.33 -5.50 -10.35
CA VAL A 14 -5.62 -4.21 -9.69
C VAL A 14 -4.34 -3.55 -9.21
N ARG A 15 -3.37 -4.31 -8.67
CA ARG A 15 -2.07 -3.76 -8.26
C ARG A 15 -1.32 -3.08 -9.41
N ASN A 16 -1.62 -3.45 -10.67
CA ASN A 16 -1.15 -2.82 -11.91
C ASN A 16 0.33 -2.41 -11.86
N ARG A 17 1.20 -3.42 -12.01
CA ARG A 17 2.67 -3.25 -12.00
C ARG A 17 3.10 -2.53 -13.28
N SER A 18 3.99 -1.53 -13.14
CA SER A 18 4.68 -1.00 -14.33
C SER A 18 5.71 -2.01 -14.81
N ALA A 19 5.99 -2.04 -16.12
CA ALA A 19 6.98 -2.94 -16.71
C ALA A 19 8.38 -2.78 -16.10
N ILE A 20 8.74 -1.56 -15.70
CA ILE A 20 10.02 -1.24 -15.04
C ILE A 20 10.08 -1.90 -13.65
N LEU A 21 9.00 -1.81 -12.88
CA LEU A 21 8.92 -2.45 -11.57
C LEU A 21 8.85 -3.97 -11.66
N GLU A 22 8.26 -4.53 -12.72
CA GLU A 22 8.29 -5.98 -12.94
C GLU A 22 9.70 -6.51 -13.20
N ALA A 23 10.51 -5.78 -13.98
CA ALA A 23 11.90 -6.14 -14.23
C ALA A 23 12.73 -6.11 -12.94
N ASP A 24 12.57 -5.08 -12.11
CA ASP A 24 13.27 -4.95 -10.84
C ASP A 24 12.78 -5.99 -9.81
N ASN A 25 11.48 -6.31 -9.81
CA ASN A 25 10.88 -7.31 -8.93
C ASN A 25 11.39 -8.74 -9.19
N ARG A 26 11.90 -9.05 -10.41
CA ARG A 26 12.55 -10.34 -10.69
C ARG A 26 13.81 -10.54 -9.84
N ASN A 27 14.51 -9.47 -9.52
CA ASN A 27 15.70 -9.49 -8.66
C ASN A 27 15.33 -9.21 -7.20
N ASN A 28 14.34 -8.34 -6.97
CA ASN A 28 13.96 -7.84 -5.66
C ASN A 28 12.49 -8.18 -5.36
N CYS A 29 12.22 -9.40 -4.90
CA CYS A 29 10.85 -9.89 -4.71
C CYS A 29 10.06 -9.04 -3.70
N GLU A 30 9.06 -8.30 -4.19
CA GLU A 30 8.05 -7.57 -3.43
C GLU A 30 7.46 -8.48 -2.34
N LYS A 31 7.52 -8.01 -1.10
CA LYS A 31 7.05 -8.78 0.05
C LYS A 31 5.56 -8.50 0.27
N ILE A 32 4.75 -9.54 0.08
CA ILE A 32 3.29 -9.43 0.17
C ILE A 32 2.85 -9.76 1.61
N ILE A 33 2.13 -8.82 2.23
CA ILE A 33 1.49 -9.01 3.54
C ILE A 33 -0.01 -9.15 3.29
N LEU A 34 -0.60 -10.25 3.78
CA LEU A 34 -2.03 -10.49 3.68
C LEU A 34 -2.68 -10.29 5.05
N TYR A 35 -3.70 -9.45 5.08
CA TYR A 35 -4.60 -9.29 6.23
C TYR A 35 -6.01 -9.67 5.80
N ARG A 36 -6.71 -10.48 6.59
CA ARG A 36 -8.09 -10.89 6.34
C ARG A 36 -8.92 -10.66 7.59
N LYS A 37 -10.07 -10.01 7.42
CA LYS A 37 -11.06 -9.80 8.47
C LYS A 37 -12.39 -10.35 7.97
N LEU A 38 -13.00 -11.23 8.75
CA LEU A 38 -14.38 -11.68 8.53
C LEU A 38 -15.27 -10.98 9.55
N VAL A 39 -16.30 -10.30 9.06
CA VAL A 39 -17.30 -9.67 9.92
C VAL A 39 -18.63 -10.40 9.73
N ARG A 40 -19.27 -10.75 10.85
CA ARG A 40 -20.62 -11.34 10.87
C ARG A 40 -21.52 -10.43 11.68
N LEU A 41 -22.64 -10.03 11.11
CA LEU A 41 -23.61 -9.15 11.76
C LEU A 41 -24.92 -9.92 11.96
N ASN A 42 -25.44 -9.90 13.18
CA ASN A 42 -26.78 -10.42 13.46
C ASN A 42 -27.78 -9.29 13.31
N ARG A 43 -28.50 -9.27 12.18
CA ARG A 43 -29.43 -8.18 11.87
C ARG A 43 -30.63 -8.12 12.81
N LYS A 44 -31.07 -9.24 13.38
CA LYS A 44 -32.17 -9.26 14.36
C LYS A 44 -31.78 -8.47 15.61
N SER A 45 -30.68 -8.87 16.24
CA SER A 45 -30.19 -8.20 17.45
C SER A 45 -29.83 -6.73 17.24
N LEU A 46 -29.32 -6.36 16.05
CA LEU A 46 -29.02 -4.95 15.73
C LEU A 46 -30.29 -4.10 15.62
N ASN A 47 -31.36 -4.64 15.05
CA ASN A 47 -32.64 -3.94 14.96
C ASN A 47 -33.30 -3.79 16.35
N ASP A 48 -33.06 -4.72 17.27
CA ASP A 48 -33.58 -4.63 18.64
C ASP A 48 -32.86 -3.56 19.48
N CYS A 49 -31.62 -3.19 19.13
CA CYS A 49 -30.82 -2.21 19.88
C CYS A 49 -31.15 -0.75 19.58
N SER A 50 -31.85 -0.44 18.48
CA SER A 50 -32.11 0.94 18.05
C SER A 50 -33.47 1.05 17.38
N PRO A 51 -34.28 2.08 17.70
CA PRO A 51 -35.54 2.33 17.01
C PRO A 51 -35.33 2.75 15.54
N TYR A 52 -34.10 3.08 15.13
CA TYR A 52 -33.75 3.46 13.76
C TYR A 52 -33.09 2.31 13.00
N PRO A 53 -33.43 2.11 11.71
CA PRO A 53 -32.81 1.08 10.90
C PRO A 53 -31.31 1.35 10.75
N THR A 54 -30.49 0.31 10.98
CA THR A 54 -29.04 0.41 10.78
C THR A 54 -28.73 0.49 9.28
N ALA A 55 -28.26 1.66 8.83
CA ALA A 55 -27.96 1.94 7.42
C ALA A 55 -26.78 1.11 6.89
N GLY A 56 -25.81 0.78 7.73
CA GLY A 56 -24.64 0.00 7.34
C GLY A 56 -23.58 -0.07 8.42
N MET A 57 -22.40 -0.57 8.05
CA MET A 57 -21.24 -0.63 8.92
C MET A 57 -20.12 0.22 8.34
N ASN A 58 -19.49 1.03 9.19
CA ASN A 58 -18.23 1.70 8.86
C ASN A 58 -17.07 0.93 9.48
N ASP A 59 -16.09 0.52 8.66
CA ASP A 59 -14.88 -0.16 9.13
C ASP A 59 -13.67 0.75 9.00
N ILE A 60 -13.05 1.09 10.13
CA ILE A 60 -11.87 1.97 10.19
C ILE A 60 -10.61 1.10 10.28
N VAL A 61 -9.89 0.98 9.17
CA VAL A 61 -8.59 0.31 9.11
C VAL A 61 -7.48 1.31 9.45
N ARG A 62 -6.69 1.00 10.49
CA ARG A 62 -5.52 1.79 10.89
C ARG A 62 -4.24 1.03 10.57
N PHE A 63 -3.38 1.61 9.74
CA PHE A 63 -2.10 1.01 9.36
C PHE A 63 -0.95 1.87 9.90
N ASN A 64 -0.15 1.31 10.80
CA ASN A 64 1.00 2.00 11.38
C ASN A 64 2.26 1.75 10.54
N VAL A 65 2.85 2.84 10.02
CA VAL A 65 4.06 2.80 9.17
C VAL A 65 5.37 3.05 9.94
N SER A 66 5.31 3.43 11.21
CA SER A 66 6.49 3.85 12.00
C SER A 66 7.58 2.76 12.04
N ASN A 67 7.19 1.50 12.18
CA ASN A 67 8.12 0.37 12.21
C ASN A 67 8.86 0.16 10.88
N PHE A 68 8.25 0.54 9.74
CA PHE A 68 8.90 0.47 8.44
C PHE A 68 9.93 1.60 8.31
N ILE A 69 9.56 2.80 8.74
CA ILE A 69 10.38 4.02 8.62
C ILE A 69 11.68 3.93 9.44
N GLN A 70 11.62 3.35 10.65
CA GLN A 70 12.78 3.27 11.56
C GLN A 70 13.97 2.51 10.97
N LYS A 71 13.71 1.53 10.10
CA LYS A 71 14.74 0.70 9.46
C LYS A 71 15.09 1.17 8.04
N MET A 72 14.61 2.33 7.61
CA MET A 72 14.94 2.88 6.29
C MET A 72 16.32 3.53 6.27
N ASP A 73 16.98 3.43 5.12
CA ASP A 73 18.23 4.13 4.83
C ASP A 73 18.10 5.65 4.94
N ASN A 74 19.24 6.35 4.94
CA ASN A 74 19.29 7.80 4.89
C ASN A 74 18.45 8.32 3.70
N PRO A 75 17.50 9.25 3.92
CA PRO A 75 16.64 9.75 2.87
C PRO A 75 17.41 10.56 1.82
N VAL A 76 18.62 11.03 2.12
CA VAL A 76 19.47 11.76 1.17
C VAL A 76 20.59 10.86 0.68
N VAL A 77 20.64 10.62 -0.63
CA VAL A 77 21.69 9.88 -1.30
C VAL A 77 22.45 10.85 -2.22
N PRO A 78 23.78 10.96 -2.12
CA PRO A 78 24.56 11.75 -3.05
C PRO A 78 24.56 11.07 -4.43
N LEU A 79 24.10 11.79 -5.44
CA LEU A 79 24.11 11.39 -6.84
C LEU A 79 25.14 12.24 -7.58
N TYR A 80 25.99 11.58 -8.37
CA TYR A 80 26.99 12.28 -9.16
C TYR A 80 26.41 12.57 -10.55
N ALA A 81 26.30 13.85 -10.89
CA ALA A 81 25.84 14.31 -12.20
C ALA A 81 27.00 15.01 -12.94
N PRO A 82 27.09 14.89 -14.28
CA PRO A 82 28.05 15.65 -15.05
C PRO A 82 27.70 17.15 -14.98
N GLY A 83 28.61 17.98 -14.45
CA GLY A 83 28.47 19.43 -14.46
C GLY A 83 29.05 20.06 -15.74
N ASP A 84 28.67 21.30 -16.00
CA ASP A 84 28.96 22.01 -17.25
C ASP A 84 30.46 22.20 -17.54
N ASN A 85 31.30 22.18 -16.51
CA ASN A 85 32.75 22.45 -16.61
C ASN A 85 33.63 21.19 -16.60
N GLY A 86 33.08 20.00 -16.86
CA GLY A 86 33.82 18.73 -16.80
C GLY A 86 34.15 18.27 -15.37
N VAL A 87 33.54 18.90 -14.37
CA VAL A 87 33.60 18.50 -12.95
C VAL A 87 32.28 17.86 -12.57
N PHE A 88 32.32 16.77 -11.79
CA PHE A 88 31.12 16.13 -11.28
C PHE A 88 30.46 16.99 -10.19
N GLU A 89 29.16 17.17 -10.28
CA GLU A 89 28.36 17.80 -9.24
C GLU A 89 27.67 16.75 -8.37
N ILE A 90 27.56 17.02 -7.06
CA ILE A 90 26.84 16.16 -6.13
C ILE A 90 25.43 16.70 -5.95
N VAL A 91 24.47 16.00 -6.55
CA VAL A 91 23.03 16.26 -6.39
C VAL A 91 22.50 15.41 -5.23
N LYS A 92 21.64 15.99 -4.40
CA LYS A 92 20.97 15.27 -3.31
C LYS A 92 19.71 14.58 -3.84
N GLY A 93 19.79 13.27 -4.07
CA GLY A 93 18.61 12.45 -4.41
C GLY A 93 17.83 12.06 -3.15
N GLU A 94 16.49 12.15 -3.21
CA GLU A 94 15.64 11.61 -2.14
C GLU A 94 15.35 10.12 -2.38
N LYS A 95 15.67 9.26 -1.40
CA LYS A 95 15.33 7.83 -1.45
C LYS A 95 13.90 7.62 -0.95
N MET A 96 13.03 7.18 -1.85
CA MET A 96 11.61 6.90 -1.59
C MET A 96 11.33 5.40 -1.57
N TYR A 97 10.38 5.00 -0.73
CA TYR A 97 9.86 3.65 -0.62
C TYR A 97 8.36 3.68 -0.86
N TYR A 98 7.85 2.63 -1.51
CA TYR A 98 6.44 2.55 -1.90
C TYR A 98 5.77 1.37 -1.20
N ILE A 99 4.66 1.61 -0.51
CA ILE A 99 3.76 0.57 -0.03
C ILE A 99 2.52 0.57 -0.91
N ASN A 100 2.28 -0.54 -1.62
CA ASN A 100 1.06 -0.74 -2.40
C ASN A 100 0.02 -1.41 -1.50
N LEU A 101 -1.11 -0.73 -1.27
CA LEU A 101 -2.23 -1.27 -0.49
C LEU A 101 -3.39 -1.56 -1.45
N VAL A 102 -3.78 -2.82 -1.54
CA VAL A 102 -4.99 -3.25 -2.25
C VAL A 102 -5.98 -3.80 -1.23
N LEU A 103 -7.13 -3.16 -1.14
CA LEU A 103 -8.24 -3.56 -0.27
C LEU A 103 -9.28 -4.28 -1.13
N GLN A 104 -9.56 -5.52 -0.77
CA GLN A 104 -10.67 -6.29 -1.33
C GLN A 104 -11.81 -6.29 -0.31
N LEU A 105 -12.94 -5.69 -0.68
CA LEU A 105 -14.14 -5.63 0.14
C LEU A 105 -15.18 -6.54 -0.49
N LYS A 106 -15.55 -7.62 0.21
CA LYS A 106 -16.53 -8.58 -0.26
C LYS A 106 -17.70 -8.67 0.70
N ASN A 107 -18.91 -8.45 0.19
CA ASN A 107 -20.16 -8.77 0.88
C ASN A 107 -20.97 -9.78 0.03
N GLU A 108 -22.23 -10.03 0.39
CA GLU A 108 -23.06 -11.03 -0.30
C GLU A 108 -23.40 -10.65 -1.74
N GLU A 109 -23.47 -9.36 -2.06
CA GLU A 109 -23.94 -8.85 -3.35
C GLU A 109 -22.82 -8.22 -4.20
N GLN A 110 -21.73 -7.79 -3.57
CA GLN A 110 -20.73 -6.91 -4.16
C GLN A 110 -19.31 -7.34 -3.79
N LEU A 111 -18.42 -7.15 -4.76
CA LEU A 111 -16.98 -7.26 -4.62
C LEU A 111 -16.37 -5.96 -5.13
N ASP A 112 -15.79 -5.18 -4.22
CA ASP A 112 -15.16 -3.90 -4.51
C ASP A 112 -13.65 -3.97 -4.25
N TYR A 113 -12.91 -3.21 -5.04
CA TYR A 113 -11.46 -3.10 -4.92
C TYR A 113 -11.05 -1.65 -4.79
N LYS A 114 -10.23 -1.36 -3.78
CA LYS A 114 -9.61 -0.04 -3.62
C LYS A 114 -8.11 -0.17 -3.63
N ARG A 115 -7.45 0.73 -4.36
CA ARG A 115 -6.00 0.76 -4.47
C ARG A 115 -5.45 2.08 -3.97
N TYR A 116 -4.44 1.97 -3.13
CA TYR A 116 -3.67 3.10 -2.62
C TYR A 116 -2.19 2.83 -2.82
N ARG A 117 -1.43 3.88 -3.10
CA ARG A 117 0.03 3.85 -3.00
C ARG A 117 0.47 4.85 -1.95
N ILE A 118 1.15 4.35 -0.93
CA ILE A 118 1.71 5.18 0.13
C ILE A 118 3.19 5.38 -0.17
N VAL A 119 3.58 6.63 -0.40
CA VAL A 119 4.97 7.04 -0.64
C VAL A 119 5.59 7.45 0.69
N LEU A 120 6.69 6.80 1.06
CA LEU A 120 7.34 6.94 2.35
C LEU A 120 8.83 7.23 2.19
N ASN A 121 9.41 7.94 3.15
CA ASN A 121 10.84 7.90 3.40
C ASN A 121 11.12 7.92 4.90
N ARG A 122 12.39 7.97 5.29
CA ARG A 122 12.80 7.99 6.70
C ARG A 122 12.17 9.14 7.52
N LYS A 123 11.74 10.23 6.86
CA LYS A 123 11.10 11.36 7.54
C LYS A 123 9.61 11.14 7.79
N GLY A 124 8.97 10.17 7.12
CA GLY A 124 7.54 9.93 7.26
C GLY A 124 6.84 9.59 5.94
N ILE A 125 5.52 9.75 5.98
CA ILE A 125 4.66 9.70 4.79
C ILE A 125 4.90 10.98 3.99
N ARG A 126 5.18 10.82 2.69
CA ARG A 126 5.30 11.95 1.76
C ARG A 126 4.03 12.17 0.98
N GLU A 127 3.40 11.09 0.52
CA GLU A 127 2.21 11.18 -0.32
C GLU A 127 1.37 9.92 -0.21
N ILE A 128 0.07 10.06 -0.46
CA ILE A 128 -0.88 8.95 -0.60
C ILE A 128 -1.63 9.15 -1.93
N GLU A 129 -1.36 8.26 -2.88
CA GLU A 129 -2.03 8.23 -4.17
C GLU A 129 -3.26 7.31 -4.08
N MET A 130 -4.37 7.72 -4.66
CA MET A 130 -5.62 6.94 -4.78
C MET A 130 -5.89 6.66 -6.26
N PHE A 131 -6.33 5.45 -6.59
CA PHE A 131 -6.60 5.01 -7.96
C PHE A 131 -7.99 4.40 -8.08
#